data_AF-A0A5J4F387-F1
#
_entry.id   AF-A0A5J4F387-F1
#
_cell.length_a   1.000
_cell.length_b   1.000
_cell.length_c   1.000
_cell.angle_alpha   90.00
_cell.angle_beta   90.00
_cell.angle_gamma   90.00
#
_symmetry.space_group_name_H-M   'P 1'
#
loop_
_entity.id
_entity.type
_entity.pdbx_description
1 polymer ?
#
loop_
_entity_poly.entity_id
_entity_poly.type
_entity_poly.pdbx_seq_one_letter_code
_entity_poly.pdbx_strand_id
1 'polypeptide(L)' 'MDYNSEDILLEISQIHLMAQRKQNSTRADSACLAWVKKTKRQITRRFPKSIHAVTFQGFLLKVSYFIWSYSLEHAFL' A
#
# COMPACT_ATOMS: atom_id res chain seq x y z
N MET A 1 15.56 13.47 -10.95
CA MET A 1 15.77 12.95 -9.58
C MET A 1 17.21 12.48 -9.52
N ASP A 2 17.98 12.98 -8.55
CA ASP A 2 19.34 12.51 -8.30
C ASP A 2 19.28 11.15 -7.55
N TYR A 3 20.02 10.16 -8.03
CA TYR A 3 20.08 8.79 -7.47
C TYR A 3 21.48 8.44 -6.95
N ASN A 4 22.41 9.39 -6.94
CA ASN A 4 23.81 9.16 -6.63
C ASN A 4 24.01 8.41 -5.30
N SER A 5 23.26 8.77 -4.26
CA SER A 5 23.33 8.05 -2.97
C SER A 5 22.87 6.60 -3.03
N GLU A 6 21.84 6.28 -3.82
CA GLU A 6 21.39 4.89 -4.01
C GLU A 6 22.42 4.08 -4.80
N ASP A 7 23.06 4.70 -5.79
CA ASP A 7 24.06 4.06 -6.65
C ASP A 7 25.36 3.80 -5.89
N ILE A 8 25.83 4.75 -5.08
CA ILE A 8 26.98 4.57 -4.18
C ILE A 8 26.73 3.45 -3.18
N LEU A 9 25.53 3.38 -2.58
CA LEU A 9 25.20 2.31 -1.63
C LEU A 9 25.12 0.95 -2.30
N LEU A 10 24.61 0.90 -3.53
CA LEU A 10 24.59 -0.33 -4.32
C LEU A 10 26.01 -0.80 -4.63
N GLU A 11 26.89 0.11 -5.04
CA GLU A 11 28.27 -0.21 -5.43
C GLU A 11 29.14 -0.60 -4.23
N ILE A 12 29.11 0.17 -3.15
CA ILE A 12 30.00 -0.03 -1.98
C ILE A 12 29.49 -1.15 -1.08
N SER A 13 28.17 -1.23 -0.88
CA SER A 13 27.58 -2.08 0.16
C SER A 13 26.64 -3.16 -0.36
N GLN A 14 26.41 -3.23 -1.68
CA GLN A 14 25.42 -4.12 -2.30
C GLN A 14 24.02 -3.97 -1.68
N ILE A 15 23.73 -2.80 -1.13
CA ILE A 15 22.45 -2.50 -0.47
C ILE A 15 21.49 -1.91 -1.50
N HIS A 16 20.39 -2.63 -1.75
CA HIS A 16 19.27 -2.12 -2.52
C HIS A 16 18.27 -1.40 -1.61
N LEU A 17 18.11 -0.09 -1.79
CA LEU A 17 17.11 0.72 -1.10
C LEU A 17 15.70 0.51 -1.71
N MET A 18 15.06 -0.61 -1.39
CA MET A 18 13.75 -0.98 -1.95
C MET A 18 12.54 -0.45 -1.16
N ALA A 19 12.74 -0.03 0.09
CA ALA A 19 11.65 0.29 1.03
C ALA A 19 10.97 1.65 0.77
N GLN A 20 11.68 2.62 0.17
CA GLN A 20 11.16 3.97 0.00
C GLN A 20 11.15 4.39 -1.47
N ARG A 21 9.96 4.50 -2.07
CA ARG A 21 9.82 5.03 -3.43
C ARG A 21 9.90 6.55 -3.42
N LYS A 22 10.91 7.12 -4.09
CA LYS A 22 10.95 8.56 -4.39
C LYS A 22 9.73 8.94 -5.23
N GLN A 23 9.05 10.05 -4.90
CA GLN A 23 7.77 10.42 -5.52
C GLN A 23 7.83 10.48 -7.06
N ASN A 24 8.97 10.87 -7.65
CA ASN A 24 9.18 10.94 -9.11
C ASN A 24 10.25 9.96 -9.62
N SER A 25 10.31 8.76 -9.03
CA SER A 25 11.21 7.73 -9.54
C SER A 25 10.82 7.29 -10.95
N THR A 26 11.76 7.44 -11.88
CA THR A 26 11.71 7.02 -13.29
C THR A 26 12.27 5.61 -13.52
N ARG A 27 12.84 4.96 -12.49
CA ARG A 27 13.40 3.61 -12.60
C ARG A 27 12.28 2.59 -12.87
N ALA A 28 12.53 1.69 -13.82
CA ALA A 28 11.60 0.61 -14.12
C ALA A 28 11.54 -0.37 -12.95
N ASP A 29 10.33 -0.74 -12.55
CA ASP A 29 10.11 -1.82 -11.60
C ASP A 29 10.38 -3.17 -12.28
N SER A 30 10.79 -4.18 -11.51
CA SER A 30 10.82 -5.56 -12.01
C SER A 30 9.41 -6.01 -12.40
N ALA A 31 9.30 -6.93 -13.36
CA ALA A 31 8.00 -7.40 -13.88
C ALA A 31 7.08 -7.93 -12.77
N CYS A 32 7.64 -8.67 -11.81
CA CYS A 32 6.91 -9.17 -10.64
C CYS A 32 6.39 -8.02 -9.75
N LEU A 33 7.23 -7.04 -9.42
CA LEU A 33 6.83 -5.89 -8.60
C LEU A 33 5.79 -5.02 -9.31
N ALA A 34 5.92 -4.83 -10.62
CA ALA A 34 4.94 -4.11 -11.42
C ALA A 34 3.57 -4.80 -11.40
N TRP A 35 3.54 -6.13 -11.52
CA TRP A 35 2.31 -6.92 -11.42
C TRP A 35 1.67 -6.78 -10.02
N VAL A 36 2.44 -7.00 -8.95
CA VAL A 36 1.94 -6.85 -7.56
C VAL A 36 1.38 -5.46 -7.30
N LYS A 37 2.10 -4.41 -7.73
CA LYS A 37 1.66 -3.01 -7.59
C LYS A 37 0.38 -2.75 -8.37
N LYS A 38 0.25 -3.29 -9.59
CA LYS A 38 -0.97 -3.16 -10.42
C LYS A 38 -2.16 -3.82 -9.72
N THR A 39 -2.00 -5.04 -9.23
CA THR A 39 -3.05 -5.78 -8.51
C THR A 39 -3.47 -5.03 -7.24
N LYS A 40 -2.52 -4.58 -6.41
CA LYS A 40 -2.81 -3.78 -5.21
C LYS A 40 -3.52 -2.46 -5.53
N ARG A 41 -3.16 -1.77 -6.62
CA ARG A 41 -3.82 -0.53 -7.07
C ARG A 41 -5.25 -0.77 -7.52
N GLN A 42 -5.53 -1.90 -8.18
CA GLN A 42 -6.90 -2.24 -8.60
C GLN A 42 -7.81 -2.49 -7.39
N ILE A 43 -7.28 -3.18 -6.37
CA ILE A 43 -8.01 -3.43 -5.12
C ILE A 43 -8.24 -2.11 -4.39
N THR A 44 -7.18 -1.35 -4.10
CA THR A 44 -7.28 -0.10 -3.33
C THR A 44 -8.10 0.99 -4.02
N ARG A 45 -8.22 1.00 -5.36
CA ARG A 45 -9.14 1.91 -6.07
C ARG A 45 -10.63 1.67 -5.75
N ARG A 46 -10.99 0.46 -5.32
CA ARG A 46 -12.36 0.13 -4.92
C ARG A 46 -12.69 0.55 -3.49
N PHE A 47 -11.68 0.98 -2.72
CA PHE A 47 -11.83 1.39 -1.34
C PHE A 47 -11.56 2.89 -1.18
N PRO A 48 -12.27 3.57 -0.27
CA PRO A 48 -11.94 4.96 0.07
C PRO A 48 -10.52 5.03 0.62
N LYS A 49 -9.71 5.96 0.08
CA LYS A 49 -8.31 6.16 0.50
C LYS A 49 -8.17 6.60 1.95
N SER A 50 -9.19 7.24 2.50
CA SER A 50 -9.27 7.67 3.89
C SER A 50 -10.70 7.51 4.39
N ILE A 51 -10.85 6.88 5.56
CA ILE A 51 -12.13 6.74 6.25
C ILE A 51 -12.06 7.60 7.51
N HIS A 52 -12.50 8.85 7.38
CA HIS A 52 -12.58 9.76 8.51
C HIS A 52 -13.78 9.39 9.37
N ALA A 53 -13.56 9.02 10.63
CA ALA A 53 -14.65 8.69 11.57
C ALA A 53 -15.57 9.89 11.88
N VAL A 54 -15.11 11.09 11.56
CA VAL A 54 -15.81 12.36 11.85
C VAL A 54 -16.92 12.63 10.83
N THR A 55 -16.93 11.94 9.67
CA THR A 55 -18.05 12.01 8.74
C THR A 55 -19.05 10.90 9.04
N PHE A 56 -20.34 11.20 8.94
CA PHE A 56 -21.42 10.23 9.18
C PHE A 56 -21.24 8.94 8.35
N GLN A 57 -20.87 9.09 7.07
CA GLN A 57 -20.59 7.96 6.19
C GLN A 57 -19.37 7.14 6.64
N GLY A 58 -18.30 7.80 7.10
CA GLY A 58 -17.11 7.11 7.60
C GLY A 58 -17.36 6.40 8.94
N PHE A 59 -18.20 6.96 9.80
CA PHE A 59 -18.66 6.32 11.03
C PHE A 59 -19.48 5.06 10.73
N LEU A 60 -20.51 5.16 9.88
CA LEU A 60 -21.33 4.01 9.48
C LEU A 60 -20.47 2.89 8.87
N LEU A 61 -19.52 3.23 8.01
CA LEU A 61 -18.64 2.24 7.39
C LEU A 61 -17.81 1.48 8.44
N LYS A 62 -17.33 2.15 9.50
CA LYS A 62 -16.59 1.49 10.59
C LYS A 62 -17.48 0.56 11.41
N VAL A 63 -18.69 0.99 11.74
CA VAL A 63 -19.65 0.17 12.50
C VAL A 63 -20.03 -1.08 11.70
N SER A 64 -20.36 -0.93 10.41
CA SER A 64 -20.68 -2.05 9.54
C SER A 64 -19.52 -3.04 9.42
N TYR A 65 -18.29 -2.54 9.29
CA TYR A 65 -17.11 -3.40 9.22
C TYR A 65 -16.89 -4.17 10.52
N PHE A 66 -17.09 -3.53 11.67
CA PHE A 66 -16.99 -4.16 12.99
C PHE A 66 -18.04 -5.28 13.17
N ILE A 67 -19.30 -5.02 12.84
CA ILE A 67 -20.37 -6.02 12.94
C ILE A 67 -20.05 -7.21 12.03
N TRP A 68 -19.59 -6.94 10.81
CA TRP A 68 -19.25 -8.00 9.84
C TRP A 68 -18.07 -8.85 10.31
N SER A 69 -16.97 -8.22 10.77
CA SER A 69 -15.81 -8.96 11.28
C SER A 69 -16.15 -9.78 12.51
N TYR A 70 -16.91 -9.22 13.45
CA TYR A 70 -17.36 -9.93 14.65
C TYR A 70 -18.26 -11.12 14.31
N SER A 71 -19.17 -10.94 13.35
CA SER A 71 -20.05 -12.02 12.87
C SER A 71 -19.25 -13.14 12.20
N LEU A 72 -18.23 -12.81 11.41
CA LEU A 72 -17.36 -13.81 10.79
C LEU A 72 -16.52 -14.58 11.83
N GLU A 73 -15.99 -13.87 12.82
CA GLU A 73 -15.25 -14.48 13.93
C GLU A 73 -16.16 -15.46 14.68
N HIS A 74 -17.39 -15.05 15.03
CA HIS A 74 -18.34 -15.94 15.73
C HIS A 74 -18.85 -17.11 14.87
N ALA A 75 -18.87 -16.97 13.55
CA ALA A 75 -19.40 -17.99 12.65
C ALA A 75 -18.36 -19.01 12.19
N PHE A 76 -17.08 -18.65 12.14
CA PHE A 76 -16.04 -19.44 11.48
C PHE A 76 -14.75 -19.64 12.28
N LEU A 77 -14.60 -18.99 13.45
CA LEU A 77 -13.47 -19.17 14.38
C LEU A 77 -13.98 -19.65 15.74
#